data_AF-A0A1B3NI00-F1
#
_entry.id   AF-A0A1B3NI00-F1
#
_cell.length_a   1.000
_cell.length_b   1.000
_cell.length_c   1.000
_cell.angle_alpha   90.00
_cell.angle_beta   90.00
_cell.angle_gamma   90.00
#
_symmetry.space_group_name_H-M   'P 1'
#
loop_
_entity.id
_entity.type
_entity.pdbx_description
1 polymer ?
#
loop_
_entity_poly.entity_id
_entity_poly.type
_entity_poly.pdbx_seq_one_letter_code
_entity_poly.pdbx_strand_id
1 'polypeptide(L)'
;MSRQRPIGIGHNGGPPLKERRRRSETGTGRIGRFFDWRFAHRKAWKKPRDIALRREDNAEALGLTYEEYSLEIMERGYHPQPEHVAAIKAKRAERRRTGGVVGQSLKGRRLD
;
A
#
# COMPACT_ATOMS: atom_id res chain seq x y z
N MET A 1 -37.17 1.08 -22.17
CA MET A 1 -35.70 0.98 -22.30
C MET A 1 -35.13 2.40 -22.37
N SER A 2 -34.38 2.84 -21.36
CA SER A 2 -33.86 4.22 -21.32
C SER A 2 -32.69 4.37 -22.31
N ARG A 3 -32.79 5.34 -23.23
CA ARG A 3 -31.71 5.70 -24.15
C ARG A 3 -30.60 6.39 -23.36
N GLN A 4 -29.37 5.87 -23.42
CA GLN A 4 -28.22 6.56 -22.83
C GLN A 4 -27.98 7.88 -23.59
N ARG A 5 -27.85 8.98 -22.84
CA ARG A 5 -27.55 10.30 -23.40
C ARG A 5 -26.11 10.32 -23.95
N PRO A 6 -25.85 10.97 -25.08
CA PRO A 6 -24.50 11.11 -25.63
C PRO A 6 -23.60 11.89 -24.68
N ILE A 7 -22.35 11.44 -24.54
CA ILE A 7 -21.31 12.07 -23.72
C ILE A 7 -20.99 13.45 -24.32
N GLY A 8 -21.27 14.52 -23.57
CA GLY A 8 -21.03 15.91 -23.98
C GLY A 8 -19.91 16.62 -23.19
N ILE A 9 -19.67 17.88 -23.54
CA ILE A 9 -18.67 18.74 -22.87
C ILE A 9 -19.01 18.86 -21.38
N GLY A 10 -18.01 18.62 -20.50
CA GLY A 10 -18.18 18.54 -19.04
C GLY A 10 -18.30 17.12 -18.49
N HIS A 11 -18.35 16.09 -19.33
CA HIS A 11 -18.32 14.70 -18.89
C HIS A 11 -16.88 14.24 -18.61
N ASN A 12 -16.60 13.84 -17.37
CA ASN A 12 -15.30 13.39 -16.87
C ASN A 12 -14.82 12.03 -17.41
N GLY A 13 -15.47 11.49 -18.46
CA GLY A 13 -15.11 10.19 -19.07
C GLY A 13 -14.96 9.03 -18.08
N GLY A 14 -15.58 9.13 -16.89
CA GLY A 14 -15.39 8.18 -15.80
C GLY A 14 -15.73 6.75 -16.23
N PRO A 15 -15.10 5.74 -15.61
CA PRO A 15 -15.36 4.35 -15.97
C PRO A 15 -16.86 4.03 -15.87
N PRO A 16 -17.42 3.21 -16.77
CA PRO A 16 -18.85 2.92 -16.80
C PRO A 16 -19.39 2.47 -15.44
N LEU A 17 -20.56 2.98 -15.04
CA LEU A 17 -21.21 2.63 -13.76
C LEU A 17 -21.55 1.13 -13.63
N LYS A 18 -21.68 0.44 -14.76
CA LYS A 18 -21.80 -1.02 -14.79
C LYS A 18 -20.44 -1.62 -15.01
N GLU A 19 -20.02 -2.48 -14.09
CA GLU A 19 -18.76 -3.19 -14.18
C GLU A 19 -18.74 -4.02 -15.48
N ARG A 20 -17.83 -3.68 -16.39
CA ARG A 20 -17.73 -4.40 -17.66
C ARG A 20 -17.17 -5.78 -17.34
N ARG A 21 -17.98 -6.83 -17.54
CA ARG A 21 -17.55 -8.22 -17.33
C ARG A 21 -16.21 -8.43 -18.06
N ARG A 22 -15.14 -8.66 -17.29
CA ARG A 22 -13.81 -8.86 -17.86
C ARG A 22 -13.89 -10.08 -18.80
N ARG A 23 -13.48 -9.94 -20.06
CA ARG A 23 -13.48 -11.06 -21.01
C ARG A 23 -12.47 -12.17 -20.63
N SER A 24 -11.48 -11.87 -19.79
CA SER A 24 -10.67 -12.84 -19.04
C SER A 24 -10.07 -12.14 -17.80
N GLU A 25 -9.51 -12.89 -16.84
CA GLU A 25 -8.71 -12.30 -15.74
C GLU A 25 -7.54 -11.43 -16.23
N THR A 26 -7.08 -11.69 -17.47
CA THR A 26 -6.06 -10.98 -18.26
C THR A 26 -6.65 -10.30 -19.52
N GLY A 27 -7.86 -9.74 -19.40
CA GLY A 27 -8.77 -9.39 -20.52
C GLY A 27 -8.21 -8.68 -21.78
N THR A 28 -8.94 -8.89 -22.89
CA THR A 28 -8.76 -8.32 -24.23
C THR A 28 -8.62 -6.78 -24.25
N GLY A 29 -7.43 -6.21 -24.46
CA GLY A 29 -7.31 -4.75 -24.68
C GLY A 29 -5.94 -4.11 -24.44
N ARG A 30 -5.02 -4.33 -25.39
CA ARG A 30 -3.60 -3.93 -25.44
C ARG A 30 -2.67 -4.77 -24.57
N ILE A 31 -1.99 -5.70 -25.24
CA ILE A 31 -0.75 -6.37 -24.79
C ILE A 31 0.19 -5.25 -24.30
N GLY A 32 0.54 -5.24 -23.01
CA GLY A 32 1.45 -4.25 -22.41
C GLY A 32 1.01 -3.78 -21.02
N ARG A 33 -0.19 -3.20 -20.88
CA ARG A 33 -0.49 -2.36 -19.70
C ARG A 33 -0.61 -3.06 -18.33
N PHE A 34 -1.01 -4.33 -18.27
CA PHE A 34 -1.16 -5.02 -16.98
C PHE A 34 0.20 -5.27 -16.30
N PHE A 35 1.15 -5.82 -17.06
CA PHE A 35 2.49 -6.07 -16.54
C PHE A 35 3.24 -4.76 -16.31
N ASP A 36 3.13 -3.79 -17.23
CA ASP A 36 3.70 -2.46 -17.06
C ASP A 36 3.18 -1.79 -15.78
N TRP A 37 1.88 -1.83 -15.53
CA TRP A 37 1.29 -1.31 -14.29
C TRP A 37 1.78 -2.08 -13.06
N ARG A 38 1.85 -3.41 -13.12
CA ARG A 38 2.34 -4.23 -12.00
C ARG A 38 3.80 -3.92 -11.67
N PHE A 39 4.65 -3.74 -12.68
CA PHE A 39 6.06 -3.41 -12.51
C PHE A 39 6.23 -1.96 -12.05
N ALA A 40 5.50 -1.00 -12.64
CA ALA A 40 5.51 0.40 -12.22
C ALA A 40 5.03 0.54 -10.78
N HIS A 41 3.97 -0.18 -10.39
CA HIS A 41 3.50 -0.27 -9.02
C HIS A 41 4.62 -0.78 -8.11
N ARG A 42 5.19 -1.96 -8.36
CA ARG A 42 6.30 -2.50 -7.55
C ARG A 42 7.48 -1.53 -7.42
N LYS A 43 7.85 -0.85 -8.51
CA LYS A 43 8.94 0.13 -8.53
C LYS A 43 8.60 1.38 -7.72
N ALA A 44 7.38 1.90 -7.84
CA ALA A 44 6.91 3.05 -7.06
C ALA A 44 6.87 2.76 -5.55
N TRP A 45 6.59 1.51 -5.18
CA TRP A 45 6.59 1.06 -3.78
C TRP A 45 7.96 0.57 -3.28
N LYS A 46 8.99 0.54 -4.14
CA LYS A 46 10.38 0.22 -3.74
C LYS A 46 10.96 1.41 -2.99
N LYS A 47 11.23 1.24 -1.70
CA LYS A 47 11.85 2.28 -0.88
C LYS A 47 13.36 2.31 -1.14
N PRO A 48 13.99 3.50 -1.23
CA PRO A 48 15.45 3.60 -1.20
C PRO A 48 15.99 2.88 0.03
N ARG A 49 17.06 2.08 -0.15
CA ARG A 49 17.64 1.24 0.89
C ARG A 49 17.94 2.02 2.16
N ASP A 50 18.53 3.20 2.03
CA ASP A 50 18.95 4.02 3.17
C ASP A 50 17.76 4.54 3.99
N ILE A 51 16.63 4.82 3.33
CA ILE A 51 15.38 5.18 4.02
C ILE A 51 14.82 3.97 4.78
N ALA A 52 14.89 2.78 4.19
CA ALA A 52 14.44 1.56 4.85
C ALA A 52 15.29 1.23 6.09
N LEU A 53 16.62 1.34 5.97
CA LEU A 53 17.55 1.14 7.09
C LEU A 53 17.32 2.16 8.21
N ARG A 54 17.26 3.46 7.89
CA ARG A 54 16.98 4.49 8.89
C ARG A 54 15.66 4.24 9.63
N ARG A 55 14.64 3.73 8.94
CA ARG A 55 13.36 3.37 9.59
C ARG A 55 13.49 2.13 10.48
N GLU A 56 14.29 1.14 10.08
CA GLU A 56 14.58 -0.03 10.94
C GLU A 56 15.32 0.43 12.21
N ASP A 57 16.36 1.24 12.08
CA ASP A 57 17.14 1.74 13.24
C ASP A 57 16.24 2.52 14.22
N ASN A 58 15.37 3.40 13.71
CA ASN A 58 14.43 4.15 14.54
C ASN A 58 13.36 3.24 15.17
N ALA A 59 12.92 2.19 14.47
CA ALA A 59 11.99 1.23 15.00
C ALA A 59 12.63 0.42 16.13
N GLU A 60 13.86 -0.07 15.94
CA GLU A 60 14.64 -0.78 16.95
C GLU A 60 14.84 0.09 18.20
N ALA A 61 15.22 1.37 18.04
CA ALA A 61 15.37 2.32 19.15
C ALA A 61 14.09 2.52 19.98
N LEU A 62 12.91 2.37 19.38
CA LEU A 62 11.60 2.47 20.05
C LEU A 62 11.04 1.10 20.50
N GLY A 63 11.74 0.00 20.21
CA GLY A 63 11.24 -1.35 20.43
C GLY A 63 9.97 -1.67 19.62
N LEU A 64 9.87 -1.09 18.43
CA LEU A 64 8.83 -1.32 17.43
C LEU A 64 9.39 -2.19 16.29
N THR A 65 8.51 -2.81 15.53
CA THR A 65 8.90 -3.43 14.26
C THR A 65 9.00 -2.36 13.17
N TYR A 66 9.80 -2.59 12.13
CA TYR A 66 9.87 -1.67 10.99
C TYR A 66 8.50 -1.39 10.35
N GLU A 67 7.64 -2.40 10.31
CA GLU A 67 6.28 -2.26 9.80
C GLU A 67 5.41 -1.41 10.71
N GLU A 68 5.47 -1.61 12.04
CA GLU A 68 4.79 -0.76 13.02
C GLU A 68 5.21 0.70 12.84
N TYR A 69 6.51 0.96 12.72
CA TYR A 69 7.03 2.29 12.51
C TYR A 69 6.63 2.88 11.15
N SER A 70 6.70 2.08 10.09
CA SER A 70 6.37 2.52 8.73
C SER A 70 4.90 2.81 8.54
N LEU A 71 4.00 2.06 9.19
CA LEU A 71 2.56 2.26 9.10
C LEU A 71 2.12 3.58 9.74
N GLU A 72 2.72 3.99 10.87
CA GLU A 72 2.39 5.30 11.45
C GLU A 72 2.76 6.45 10.49
N ILE A 73 3.88 6.33 9.76
CA ILE A 73 4.24 7.30 8.72
C ILE A 73 3.22 7.29 7.58
N MET A 74 2.81 6.11 7.12
CA MET A 74 1.96 5.96 5.92
C MET A 74 0.49 6.28 6.18
N GLU A 75 -0.03 5.93 7.36
CA GLU A 75 -1.45 6.09 7.71
C GLU A 75 -1.72 7.39 8.47
N ARG A 76 -0.77 7.83 9.31
CA ARG A 76 -0.95 8.99 10.21
C ARG A 76 -0.08 10.19 9.84
N GLY A 77 0.92 9.99 8.99
CA GLY A 77 1.77 11.08 8.49
C GLY A 77 2.80 11.59 9.50
N TYR A 78 3.06 10.88 10.60
CA TYR A 78 4.05 11.28 11.60
C TYR A 78 5.11 10.20 11.83
N HIS A 79 6.29 10.63 12.27
CA HIS A 79 7.36 9.75 12.73
C HIS A 79 7.12 9.37 14.21
N PRO A 80 6.97 8.08 14.55
CA PRO A 80 6.79 7.63 15.93
C PRO A 80 7.84 8.22 16.88
N GLN A 81 7.35 8.57 18.07
CA GLN A 81 8.13 9.12 19.18
C GLN A 81 7.91 8.22 20.41
N PRO A 82 8.74 8.31 21.46
CA PRO A 82 8.61 7.47 22.65
C PRO A 82 7.20 7.46 23.26
N GLU A 83 6.52 8.59 23.29
CA GLU A 83 5.15 8.75 23.81
C GLU A 83 4.10 7.95 23.02
N HIS A 84 4.35 7.67 21.74
CA HIS A 84 3.42 6.92 20.88
C HIS A 84 3.55 5.40 21.06
N VAL A 85 4.67 4.92 21.61
CA VAL A 85 5.03 3.49 21.62
C VAL A 85 3.99 2.63 22.34
N ALA A 86 3.48 3.08 23.49
CA ALA A 86 2.50 2.32 24.26
C ALA A 86 1.20 2.10 23.47
N ALA A 87 0.69 3.15 22.80
CA ALA A 87 -0.51 3.07 21.98
C ALA A 87 -0.32 2.16 20.75
N ILE A 88 0.84 2.21 20.12
CA ILE A 88 1.17 1.34 18.98
C ILE A 88 1.22 -0.13 19.43
N LYS A 89 1.89 -0.42 20.55
CA LYS A 89 2.00 -1.78 21.09
C LYS A 89 0.65 -2.35 21.53
N ALA A 90 -0.25 -1.54 22.06
CA ALA A 90 -1.60 -1.96 22.46
C ALA A 90 -2.41 -2.55 21.29
N LYS A 91 -2.20 -2.07 20.06
CA LYS A 91 -2.90 -2.54 18.85
C LYS A 91 -2.44 -3.91 18.36
N ARG A 92 -1.35 -4.47 18.88
CA ARG A 92 -0.81 -5.77 18.42
C ARG A 92 -1.83 -6.90 18.52
N ALA A 93 -2.62 -6.95 19.57
CA ALA A 93 -3.64 -7.98 19.76
C ALA A 93 -4.77 -7.89 18.70
N GLU A 94 -5.18 -6.68 18.35
CA GLU A 94 -6.14 -6.44 17.27
C GLU A 94 -5.56 -6.84 15.91
N ARG A 95 -4.32 -6.42 15.61
CA ARG A 95 -3.64 -6.78 14.36
C ARG A 95 -3.51 -8.28 14.17
N ARG A 96 -3.19 -9.04 15.22
CA ARG A 96 -3.17 -10.52 15.15
C ARG A 96 -4.55 -11.10 14.82
N ARG A 97 -5.61 -10.56 15.40
CA ARG A 97 -6.99 -11.02 15.16
C ARG A 97 -7.46 -10.73 13.73
N THR A 98 -7.08 -9.60 13.16
CA THR A 98 -7.48 -9.20 11.80
C THR A 98 -6.61 -9.81 10.70
N GLY A 99 -5.63 -10.66 11.06
CA GLY A 99 -4.64 -11.18 10.11
C GLY A 99 -3.66 -10.11 9.60
N GLY A 100 -3.61 -8.96 10.27
CA GLY A 100 -2.60 -7.94 10.02
C GLY A 100 -1.21 -8.48 10.34
N VAL A 101 -0.21 -8.01 9.61
CA VAL A 101 1.16 -8.46 9.81
C VAL A 101 1.67 -7.96 11.16
N VAL A 102 2.24 -8.87 11.95
CA VAL A 102 2.86 -8.57 13.24
C VAL A 102 4.26 -9.17 13.21
N GLY A 103 5.29 -8.34 13.29
CA GLY A 103 6.66 -8.84 13.47
C GLY A 103 7.55 -8.92 12.23
N GLN A 104 7.23 -8.26 11.12
CA GLN A 104 8.20 -8.18 10.02
C GLN A 104 9.32 -7.20 10.38
N SER A 105 10.46 -7.75 10.82
CA SER A 105 11.76 -7.07 10.75
C SER A 105 12.31 -7.19 9.32
N LEU A 106 13.10 -6.20 8.88
CA LEU A 106 13.87 -6.30 7.63
C LEU A 106 15.17 -7.08 7.80
N LYS A 107 15.57 -7.42 9.04
CA LYS A 107 16.79 -8.16 9.34
C LYS A 107 16.79 -9.50 8.60
N GLY A 108 17.74 -9.68 7.69
CA GLY A 108 17.88 -10.87 6.84
C GLY A 108 17.20 -10.82 5.47
N ARG A 109 16.42 -9.77 5.14
CA ARG A 109 15.95 -9.54 3.77
C ARG A 109 17.01 -8.82 2.95
N ARG A 110 17.37 -9.38 1.80
CA ARG A 110 18.19 -8.68 0.80
C ARG A 110 17.37 -7.49 0.28
N LEU A 111 17.78 -6.29 0.66
CA LEU A 111 17.27 -5.05 0.09
C LEU A 111 18.12 -4.75 -1.13
N ASP A 112 17.81 -5.41 -2.25
CA ASP A 112 18.37 -5.15 -3.58
C ASP A 112 17.79 -3.87 -4.20
#